data_AF-A0A9W9S0L0-F1
#
_entry.id   AF-A0A9W9S0L0-F1
#
_cell.length_a   1.000
_cell.length_b   1.000
_cell.length_c   1.000
_cell.angle_alpha   90.00
_cell.angle_beta   90.00
_cell.angle_gamma   90.00
#
_symmetry.space_group_name_H-M   'P 1'
#
loop_
_entity.id
_entity.type
_entity.pdbx_description
1 polymer ?
#
loop_
_entity_poly.entity_id
_entity_poly.type
_entity_poly.pdbx_seq_one_letter_code
_entity_poly.pdbx_strand_id
1 'polypeptide(L)'
;MAPTQYKLIFRVPPSHLEVCKQAVFAAGAGAYPGGMYDECCFEVLGMDQFRPTDKSTPFIGKPGQLERVAEYRVETLCVGEDVMRNSVKALRKVHPYEQIVIEVVQLVDIEGSDFY
;
A
#
# COMPACT_ATOMS: atom_id res chain seq x y z
N MET A 1 25.32 7.46 -5.13
CA MET A 1 24.01 8.02 -5.51
C MET A 1 23.07 7.87 -4.33
N ALA A 2 22.25 8.88 -4.04
CA ALA A 2 21.20 8.75 -3.04
C ALA A 2 20.26 7.57 -3.43
N PRO A 3 19.73 6.81 -2.46
CA PRO A 3 18.82 5.71 -2.76
C PRO A 3 17.57 6.23 -3.47
N THR A 4 17.06 5.47 -4.44
CA THR A 4 15.76 5.76 -5.05
C THR A 4 14.66 5.72 -4.00
N GLN A 5 13.67 6.58 -4.12
CA GLN A 5 12.54 6.62 -3.19
C GLN A 5 11.24 6.32 -3.93
N TYR A 6 10.36 5.58 -3.28
CA TYR A 6 9.05 5.26 -3.83
C TYR A 6 7.99 5.49 -2.76
N LYS A 7 6.82 5.92 -3.18
CA LYS A 7 5.61 5.86 -2.37
C LYS A 7 4.82 4.62 -2.79
N LEU A 8 4.59 3.72 -1.85
CA LEU A 8 3.68 2.59 -2.01
C LEU A 8 2.28 3.03 -1.54
N ILE A 9 1.29 2.87 -2.40
CA ILE A 9 -0.11 3.18 -2.11
C ILE A 9 -0.94 1.91 -2.34
N PHE A 10 -1.79 1.56 -1.38
CA PHE A 10 -2.72 0.43 -1.51
C PHE A 10 -4.06 0.74 -0.86
N ARG A 11 -5.09 0.02 -1.29
CA ARG A 11 -6.43 0.06 -0.70
C ARG A 11 -6.72 -1.26 -0.01
N VAL A 12 -7.36 -1.21 1.16
CA VAL A 12 -7.63 -2.39 1.99
C VAL A 12 -8.91 -2.20 2.82
N PRO A 13 -9.74 -3.24 3.02
CA PRO A 13 -10.89 -3.14 3.92
C PRO A 13 -10.45 -3.00 5.38
N PRO A 14 -11.26 -2.36 6.25
CA PRO A 14 -10.93 -2.17 7.67
C PRO A 14 -10.51 -3.44 8.42
N SER A 15 -11.08 -4.60 8.04
CA SER A 15 -10.76 -5.89 8.67
C SER A 15 -9.32 -6.37 8.47
N HIS A 16 -8.62 -5.86 7.45
CA HIS A 16 -7.25 -6.27 7.11
C HIS A 16 -6.24 -5.12 7.14
N LEU A 17 -6.67 -3.91 7.55
CA LEU A 17 -5.83 -2.71 7.55
C LEU A 17 -4.51 -2.94 8.30
N GLU A 18 -4.59 -3.32 9.57
CA GLU A 18 -3.41 -3.45 10.43
C GLU A 18 -2.50 -4.61 10.00
N VAL A 19 -3.07 -5.74 9.58
CA VAL A 19 -2.29 -6.88 9.07
C VAL A 19 -1.50 -6.49 7.81
N CYS A 20 -2.12 -5.74 6.90
CA CYS A 20 -1.45 -5.26 5.70
C CYS A 20 -0.36 -4.23 6.03
N LYS A 21 -0.60 -3.28 6.94
CA LYS A 21 0.40 -2.30 7.41
C LYS A 21 1.61 -2.99 8.03
N GLN A 22 1.39 -3.90 8.98
CA GLN A 22 2.46 -4.67 9.62
C GLN A 22 3.29 -5.46 8.60
N ALA A 23 2.67 -6.06 7.59
CA ALA A 23 3.38 -6.81 6.56
C ALA A 23 4.31 -5.93 5.71
N VAL A 24 3.88 -4.71 5.34
CA VAL A 24 4.74 -3.79 4.57
C VAL A 24 5.82 -3.16 5.46
N PHE A 25 5.53 -2.88 6.72
CA PHE A 25 6.50 -2.35 7.67
C PHE A 25 7.60 -3.36 7.99
N ALA A 26 7.24 -4.63 8.20
CA ALA A 26 8.21 -5.72 8.37
C ALA A 26 9.10 -5.92 7.13
N ALA A 27 8.66 -5.45 5.95
CA ALA A 27 9.44 -5.45 4.71
C ALA A 27 10.30 -4.19 4.51
N GLY A 28 10.24 -3.24 5.45
CA GLY A 28 11.04 -2.01 5.49
C GLY A 28 10.33 -0.75 5.00
N ALA A 29 9.06 -0.83 4.56
CA ALA A 29 8.30 0.39 4.26
C ALA A 29 8.05 1.22 5.54
N GLY A 30 7.92 2.52 5.38
CA GLY A 30 7.65 3.46 6.48
C GLY A 30 8.88 3.80 7.32
N ALA A 31 10.06 3.24 7.03
CA ALA A 31 11.31 3.64 7.65
C ALA A 31 11.90 4.87 6.95
N TYR A 32 12.09 5.95 7.70
CA TYR A 32 12.69 7.18 7.19
C TYR A 32 14.23 7.15 7.28
N PRO A 33 14.93 7.81 6.34
CA PRO A 33 16.37 8.00 6.44
C PRO A 33 16.78 8.57 7.81
N GLY A 34 17.90 8.09 8.36
CA GLY A 34 18.38 8.49 9.69
C GLY A 34 17.77 7.70 10.85
N GLY A 35 16.76 6.85 10.61
CA GLY A 35 16.27 5.87 11.60
C GLY A 35 15.50 6.44 12.78
N MET A 36 15.11 7.72 12.72
CA MET A 36 14.37 8.39 13.80
C MET A 36 12.87 8.07 13.80
N TYR A 37 12.35 7.54 12.68
CA TYR A 37 10.96 7.17 12.52
C TYR A 37 10.85 5.89 11.70
N ASP A 38 10.04 4.95 12.17
CA ASP A 38 9.64 3.74 11.49
C ASP A 38 8.11 3.62 11.45
N GLU A 39 7.61 2.61 10.72
CA GLU A 39 6.17 2.32 10.58
C GLU A 39 5.31 3.53 10.13
N CYS A 40 5.94 4.48 9.43
CA CYS A 40 5.25 5.69 8.99
C CYS A 40 4.32 5.39 7.81
N CYS A 41 3.06 5.79 7.95
CA CYS A 41 2.11 5.83 6.86
C CYS A 41 1.09 6.96 7.03
N PHE A 42 0.48 7.36 5.92
CA PHE A 42 -0.75 8.13 5.92
C PHE A 42 -1.90 7.22 5.49
N GLU A 43 -3.04 7.31 6.17
CA GLU A 43 -4.22 6.53 5.81
C GLU A 43 -5.49 7.39 5.80
N VAL A 44 -6.38 7.08 4.86
CA VAL A 44 -7.67 7.77 4.72
C VAL A 44 -8.75 6.74 4.47
N LEU A 45 -9.83 6.82 5.26
CA LEU A 45 -11.04 6.05 5.00
C LEU A 45 -11.82 6.67 3.84
N GLY A 46 -12.08 5.87 2.82
CA GLY A 46 -12.88 6.21 1.65
C GLY A 46 -13.95 5.17 1.35
N MET A 47 -14.63 5.37 0.23
CA MET A 47 -15.61 4.43 -0.32
C MET A 47 -15.10 3.93 -1.66
N ASP A 48 -14.91 2.62 -1.78
CA ASP A 48 -14.60 1.98 -3.05
C ASP A 48 -15.89 1.48 -3.73
N GLN A 49 -15.84 1.33 -5.06
CA GLN A 49 -16.98 0.86 -5.84
C GLN A 49 -16.53 -0.12 -6.93
N PHE A 50 -17.11 -1.31 -6.91
CA PHE A 50 -16.86 -2.33 -7.92
C PHE A 50 -18.11 -3.17 -8.18
N ARG A 51 -18.10 -3.94 -9.27
CA ARG A 51 -19.16 -4.91 -9.59
C ARG A 51 -18.51 -6.22 -9.97
N PRO A 52 -18.52 -7.24 -9.09
CA PRO A 52 -17.97 -8.55 -9.41
C PRO A 52 -18.65 -9.14 -10.65
N THR A 53 -17.90 -9.93 -11.41
CA THR A 53 -18.44 -10.67 -12.56
C THR A 53 -18.46 -12.15 -12.25
N ASP A 54 -19.09 -12.96 -13.09
CA ASP A 54 -19.13 -14.42 -12.90
C ASP A 54 -17.74 -15.09 -13.00
N LYS A 55 -16.71 -14.33 -13.37
CA LYS A 55 -15.30 -14.79 -13.44
C LYS A 55 -14.49 -14.47 -12.18
N SER A 56 -15.06 -13.78 -11.19
CA SER A 56 -14.36 -13.37 -9.97
C SER A 56 -14.68 -14.28 -8.77
N THR A 57 -13.75 -14.44 -7.84
CA THR A 57 -13.99 -15.04 -6.51
C THR A 57 -13.88 -13.95 -5.45
N PRO A 58 -14.84 -13.01 -5.39
CA PRO A 58 -14.67 -11.82 -4.58
C PRO A 58 -14.65 -12.16 -3.09
N PHE A 59 -13.73 -11.53 -2.34
CA PHE A 59 -13.76 -11.56 -0.87
C PHE A 59 -15.02 -10.86 -0.32
N ILE A 60 -15.47 -9.80 -1.00
CA ILE A 60 -16.68 -9.03 -0.66
C ILE A 60 -17.54 -8.87 -1.90
N GLY A 61 -18.85 -9.11 -1.75
CA GLY A 61 -19.85 -8.83 -2.75
C GLY A 61 -20.31 -10.04 -3.57
N LYS A 62 -21.24 -9.80 -4.49
CA LYS A 62 -21.86 -10.86 -5.32
C LYS A 62 -21.73 -10.56 -6.83
N PRO A 63 -21.53 -11.58 -7.69
CA PRO A 63 -21.53 -11.41 -9.14
C PRO A 63 -22.76 -10.65 -9.64
N GLY A 64 -22.53 -9.66 -10.51
CA GLY A 64 -23.57 -8.82 -11.11
C GLY A 64 -24.11 -7.70 -10.23
N GLN A 65 -23.77 -7.64 -8.94
CA GLN A 65 -24.24 -6.61 -8.01
C GLN A 65 -23.21 -5.49 -7.86
N LEU A 66 -23.66 -4.24 -7.90
CA LEU A 66 -22.79 -3.10 -7.64
C LEU A 66 -22.57 -3.00 -6.13
N GLU A 67 -21.32 -3.09 -5.73
CA GLU A 67 -20.89 -3.00 -4.33
C GLU A 67 -20.31 -1.62 -4.05
N ARG A 68 -20.53 -1.15 -2.83
CA ARG A 68 -19.90 0.05 -2.27
C ARG A 68 -19.42 -0.30 -0.89
N VAL A 69 -18.10 -0.25 -0.67
CA VAL A 69 -17.48 -0.72 0.57
C VAL A 69 -16.53 0.32 1.12
N ALA A 70 -16.48 0.43 2.44
CA ALA A 70 -15.51 1.29 3.10
C ALA A 70 -14.12 0.66 2.99
N GLU A 71 -13.14 1.42 2.53
CA GLU A 71 -11.74 0.99 2.42
C GLU A 71 -10.79 2.09 2.87
N TYR A 72 -9.67 1.68 3.46
CA TYR A 72 -8.56 2.58 3.72
C TYR A 72 -7.65 2.63 2.51
N ARG A 73 -7.35 3.84 2.03
CA ARG A 73 -6.16 4.10 1.21
C ARG A 73 -5.00 4.35 2.16
N VAL A 74 -3.95 3.53 2.07
CA VAL A 74 -2.72 3.65 2.85
C VAL A 74 -1.58 4.06 1.93
N GLU A 75 -0.75 5.00 2.37
CA GLU A 75 0.44 5.46 1.67
C GLU A 75 1.66 5.40 2.59
N THR A 76 2.75 4.84 2.11
CA THR A 76 3.99 4.72 2.90
C THR A 76 5.23 4.87 2.02
N LEU A 77 6.33 5.34 2.61
CA LEU A 77 7.62 5.54 1.94
C LEU A 77 8.37 4.21 1.85
N CYS A 78 8.99 3.94 0.71
CA CYS A 78 9.95 2.86 0.52
C CYS A 78 11.27 3.49 0.04
N VAL A 79 12.32 3.37 0.86
CA VAL A 79 13.67 3.80 0.49
C VAL A 79 14.41 2.62 -0.16
N GLY A 80 14.64 2.72 -1.47
CA GLY A 80 15.25 1.69 -2.30
C GLY A 80 14.25 0.82 -3.05
N GLU A 81 14.64 0.38 -4.24
CA GLU A 81 13.81 -0.47 -5.10
C GLU A 81 13.52 -1.84 -4.46
N ASP A 82 14.49 -2.42 -3.75
CA ASP A 82 14.31 -3.71 -3.07
C ASP A 82 13.27 -3.65 -1.95
N VAL A 83 13.29 -2.60 -1.13
CA VAL A 83 12.28 -2.37 -0.08
C VAL A 83 10.90 -2.22 -0.71
N MET A 84 10.79 -1.45 -1.79
CA MET A 84 9.52 -1.33 -2.53
C MET A 84 9.02 -2.68 -3.03
N ARG A 85 9.88 -3.45 -3.72
CA ARG A 85 9.51 -4.77 -4.29
C ARG A 85 9.13 -5.77 -3.20
N ASN A 86 9.87 -5.78 -2.09
CA ASN A 86 9.59 -6.68 -0.97
C ASN A 86 8.30 -6.29 -0.25
N SER A 87 8.02 -5.00 -0.10
CA SER A 87 6.77 -4.50 0.48
C SER A 87 5.56 -4.88 -0.36
N VAL A 88 5.64 -4.73 -1.69
CA VAL A 88 4.57 -5.19 -2.61
C VAL A 88 4.34 -6.70 -2.51
N LYS A 89 5.43 -7.50 -2.42
CA LYS A 89 5.33 -8.95 -2.24
C LYS A 89 4.71 -9.32 -0.88
N ALA A 90 5.08 -8.63 0.19
CA ALA A 90 4.56 -8.87 1.54
C ALA A 90 3.07 -8.54 1.60
N LEU A 91 2.68 -7.37 1.09
CA LEU A 91 1.28 -6.96 0.99
C LEU A 91 0.43 -8.01 0.26
N ARG A 92 0.88 -8.46 -0.93
CA ARG A 92 0.16 -9.47 -1.73
C ARG A 92 -0.08 -10.79 -1.02
N LYS A 93 0.75 -11.17 -0.04
CA LYS A 93 0.59 -12.43 0.70
C LYS A 93 -0.51 -12.37 1.75
N VAL A 94 -0.76 -11.20 2.31
CA VAL A 94 -1.68 -11.02 3.45
C VAL A 94 -2.98 -10.33 3.08
N HIS A 95 -3.01 -9.67 1.92
CA HIS A 95 -4.19 -8.95 1.47
C HIS A 95 -5.35 -9.91 1.14
N PRO A 96 -6.59 -9.59 1.54
CA PRO A 96 -7.72 -10.51 1.38
C PRO A 96 -8.21 -10.66 -0.08
N TYR A 97 -7.97 -9.66 -0.92
CA TYR A 97 -8.44 -9.67 -2.31
C TYR A 97 -7.48 -10.39 -3.25
N GLU A 98 -8.06 -11.13 -4.21
CA GLU A 98 -7.34 -11.79 -5.30
C GLU A 98 -6.61 -10.78 -6.20
N GLN A 99 -7.26 -9.65 -6.47
CA GLN A 99 -6.69 -8.54 -7.24
C GLN A 99 -6.66 -7.29 -6.37
N ILE A 100 -5.45 -6.77 -6.15
CA ILE A 100 -5.20 -5.65 -5.27
C ILE A 100 -4.87 -4.43 -6.13
N VAL A 101 -5.48 -3.29 -5.82
CA VAL A 101 -5.06 -2.02 -6.40
C VAL A 101 -3.83 -1.53 -5.64
N ILE A 102 -2.67 -1.58 -6.33
CA ILE A 102 -1.38 -1.13 -5.82
C ILE A 102 -0.83 -0.08 -6.77
N GLU A 103 -0.46 1.09 -6.23
CA GLU A 103 0.23 2.14 -6.97
C GLU A 103 1.63 2.31 -6.39
N VAL A 104 2.63 2.43 -7.26
CA VAL A 104 4.02 2.70 -6.87
C VAL A 104 4.45 3.96 -7.61
N VAL A 105 4.70 5.03 -6.87
CA VAL A 105 5.10 6.32 -7.41
C VAL A 105 6.55 6.57 -7.05
N GLN A 106 7.43 6.71 -8.04
CA GLN A 106 8.81 7.12 -7.77
C GLN A 106 8.81 8.58 -7.29
N LEU A 107 9.43 8.82 -6.15
CA LEU A 107 9.65 10.15 -5.60
C LEU A 107 10.99 10.67 -6.11
N VAL A 108 10.98 11.90 -6.61
CA VAL A 108 12.17 12.60 -7.09
C VAL A 108 12.49 13.74 -6.14
N ASP A 109 13.76 13.85 -5.78
CA ASP A 109 14.26 15.01 -5.08
C ASP A 109 14.26 16.20 -6.04
N ILE A 110 13.65 17.32 -5.63
CA ILE A 110 13.45 18.51 -6.47
C ILE A 110 14.55 19.55 -6.21
N GLU A 111 15.19 19.54 -5.04
CA GLU A 111 16.09 20.62 -4.62
C GLU A 111 17.53 20.18 -4.38
N GLY A 112 17.84 18.88 -4.46
CA GLY A 112 19.16 18.37 -4.11
C GLY A 112 19.33 18.46 -2.60
N SER A 113 18.91 17.41 -1.92
CA SER A 113 18.80 17.29 -0.47
C SER A 113 20.07 17.68 0.30
N ASP A 114 20.16 18.96 0.67
CA ASP A 114 20.89 19.46 1.86
C ASP A 114 19.96 19.52 3.09
N PHE A 115 18.71 19.03 2.99
CA PHE A 115 17.69 19.07 4.04
C PHE A 115 17.44 17.74 4.77
N TYR A 116 18.35 16.77 4.65
CA TYR A 116 18.45 15.59 5.51
C TYR A 116 19.88 15.35 5.96
#